data_AF-A0A524D4T6-F1
#
_entry.id   AF-A0A524D4T6-F1
#
_cell.length_a   1.000
_cell.length_b   1.000
_cell.length_c   1.000
_cell.angle_alpha   90.00
_cell.angle_beta   90.00
_cell.angle_gamma   90.00
#
_symmetry.space_group_name_H-M   'P 1'
#
loop_
_entity.id
_entity.type
_entity.pdbx_description
1 polymer ?
#
loop_
_entity_poly.entity_id
_entity_poly.type
_entity_poly.pdbx_seq_one_letter_code
_entity_poly.pdbx_strand_id
1 'polypeptide(L)'
;MNLFAIIFIISLFAMLMGFFSQDKVDYFPFALIIGIVAVLFMLHSGIERDEILGFINYNTLIFIFAIQIIIYYLNYNKILEYSALKLIHITKGNNRVFFYLICIFTALIVAFIEDLSLALILAPLIYRTCRILDIPAGTYMMGMTITINIGAILTPVSSIKNLIISQEFGWGFLEFFINMGPIFLIALLLTIFLLDRFVLRKEEKPTEENKQLLLDVINPNMVIDNKFYFSVTYVILIATFGLMFFGFEPALVALISAALLLIIHSRVTNFQAIKSEITWRILIAFAVIFILSNSLASFGFADLISDLLLDLIG
;
A
#
# COMPACT_ATOMS: atom_id res chain seq x y z
N MET A 1 -33.99 5.51 11.41
CA MET A 1 -33.64 4.49 10.40
C MET A 1 -34.43 4.73 9.11
N ASN A 2 -33.75 5.02 8.00
CA ASN A 2 -34.38 5.18 6.69
C ASN A 2 -33.99 4.02 5.78
N LEU A 3 -34.78 2.94 5.78
CA LEU A 3 -34.47 1.70 5.07
C LEU A 3 -34.29 1.91 3.55
N PHE A 4 -35.10 2.79 2.96
CA PHE A 4 -34.98 3.12 1.54
C PHE A 4 -33.64 3.79 1.23
N ALA A 5 -33.23 4.75 2.06
CA ALA A 5 -31.93 5.41 1.93
C ALA A 5 -30.77 4.43 2.08
N ILE A 6 -30.84 3.51 3.05
CA ILE A 6 -29.84 2.46 3.25
C ILE A 6 -29.70 1.60 2.00
N ILE A 7 -30.81 1.03 1.50
CA ILE A 7 -30.79 0.17 0.30
C ILE A 7 -30.25 0.93 -0.91
N PHE A 8 -30.65 2.19 -1.07
CA PHE A 8 -30.18 3.03 -2.17
C PHE A 8 -28.66 3.26 -2.11
N ILE A 9 -28.12 3.68 -0.95
CA ILE A 9 -26.68 3.88 -0.79
C ILE A 9 -25.89 2.57 -0.94
N ILE A 10 -26.39 1.44 -0.42
CA ILE A 10 -25.76 0.13 -0.63
C ILE A 10 -25.72 -0.22 -2.12
N SER A 11 -26.78 0.07 -2.86
CA SER A 11 -26.81 -0.19 -4.31
C SER A 11 -25.77 0.65 -5.07
N LEU A 12 -25.59 1.92 -4.69
CA LEU A 12 -24.55 2.79 -5.22
C LEU A 12 -23.14 2.30 -4.87
N PHE A 13 -22.94 1.86 -3.63
CA PHE A 13 -21.66 1.31 -3.18
C PHE A 13 -21.32 0.02 -3.92
N ALA A 14 -22.29 -0.89 -4.09
CA ALA A 14 -22.12 -2.12 -4.85
C ALA A 14 -21.82 -1.85 -6.33
N MET A 15 -22.50 -0.86 -6.93
CA MET A 15 -22.23 -0.42 -8.30
C MET A 15 -20.80 0.12 -8.44
N LEU A 16 -20.34 0.96 -7.50
CA LEU A 16 -18.98 1.48 -7.48
C LEU A 16 -17.96 0.34 -7.40
N MET A 17 -18.14 -0.60 -6.48
CA MET A 17 -17.26 -1.77 -6.34
C MET A 17 -17.28 -2.67 -7.57
N GLY A 18 -18.44 -2.81 -8.21
CA GLY A 18 -18.59 -3.53 -9.47
C GLY A 18 -17.78 -2.91 -10.62
N PHE A 19 -17.73 -1.58 -10.73
CA PHE A 19 -16.85 -0.90 -11.69
C PHE A 19 -15.39 -0.96 -11.29
N PHE A 20 -15.09 -0.80 -10.00
CA PHE A 20 -13.73 -0.85 -9.48
C PHE A 20 -13.06 -2.21 -9.74
N SER A 21 -13.83 -3.30 -9.68
CA SER A 21 -13.35 -4.67 -9.94
C SER A 21 -13.14 -4.99 -11.43
N GLN A 22 -13.52 -4.11 -12.36
CA GLN A 22 -13.41 -4.37 -13.79
C GLN A 22 -12.18 -3.69 -14.40
N ASP A 23 -11.26 -4.48 -14.96
CA ASP A 23 -10.07 -3.95 -15.64
C ASP A 23 -10.37 -3.26 -16.98
N LYS A 24 -11.56 -3.47 -17.55
CA LYS A 24 -11.92 -3.01 -18.91
C LYS A 24 -12.53 -1.62 -18.95
N VAL A 25 -13.04 -1.12 -17.83
CA VAL A 25 -13.81 0.12 -17.77
C VAL A 25 -13.07 1.09 -16.85
N ASP A 26 -12.86 2.32 -17.30
CA ASP A 26 -12.34 3.35 -16.40
C ASP A 26 -13.41 3.64 -15.34
N TYR A 27 -13.16 3.24 -14.09
CA TYR A 27 -14.08 3.44 -12.98
C TYR A 27 -14.24 4.93 -12.62
N PHE A 28 -13.33 5.79 -13.06
CA PHE A 28 -13.26 7.18 -12.62
C PHE A 28 -14.51 8.01 -12.91
N PRO A 29 -15.09 8.02 -14.14
CA PRO A 29 -16.32 8.75 -14.40
C PRO A 29 -17.51 8.20 -13.60
N PHE A 30 -17.58 6.88 -13.41
CA PHE A 30 -18.64 6.24 -12.64
C PHE A 30 -18.54 6.60 -11.16
N ALA A 31 -17.34 6.64 -10.59
CA ALA A 31 -17.14 7.11 -9.22
C ALA A 31 -17.67 8.53 -9.02
N LEU A 32 -17.39 9.45 -9.95
CA LEU A 32 -17.92 10.82 -9.91
C LEU A 32 -19.45 10.87 -10.01
N ILE A 33 -20.04 10.15 -10.95
CA ILE A 33 -21.50 10.10 -11.13
C ILE A 33 -22.16 9.53 -9.87
N ILE A 34 -21.64 8.42 -9.34
CA ILE A 34 -22.16 7.78 -8.13
C ILE A 34 -22.07 8.74 -6.94
N GLY A 35 -20.94 9.43 -6.78
CA GLY A 35 -20.77 10.46 -5.75
C GLY A 35 -21.78 11.59 -5.86
N ILE A 36 -22.00 12.13 -7.07
CA ILE A 36 -23.00 13.18 -7.30
C ILE A 36 -24.41 12.69 -6.95
N VAL A 37 -24.79 11.50 -7.43
CA VAL A 37 -26.12 10.91 -7.15
C VAL A 37 -26.31 10.70 -5.64
N ALA A 38 -25.28 10.21 -4.95
CA ALA A 38 -25.30 10.01 -3.51
C ALA A 38 -25.50 11.35 -2.76
N VAL A 39 -24.72 12.38 -3.09
CA VAL A 39 -24.82 13.70 -2.46
C VAL A 39 -26.19 14.34 -2.72
N LEU A 40 -26.70 14.28 -3.96
CA LEU A 40 -28.02 14.82 -4.29
C LEU A 40 -29.14 14.11 -3.50
N PHE A 41 -29.02 12.79 -3.37
CA PHE A 41 -29.96 11.99 -2.59
C PHE A 41 -29.91 12.33 -1.09
N MET A 42 -28.72 12.52 -0.52
CA MET A 42 -28.55 12.90 0.89
C MET A 42 -29.13 14.29 1.19
N LEU A 43 -28.87 15.27 0.33
CA LEU A 43 -29.46 16.61 0.44
C LEU A 43 -31.00 16.55 0.38
N HIS A 44 -31.56 15.72 -0.50
CA HIS A 44 -33.00 15.52 -0.58
C HIS A 44 -33.56 14.80 0.66
N SER A 45 -32.77 13.92 1.27
CA SER A 45 -33.13 13.16 2.48
C SER A 45 -32.97 13.98 3.77
N GLY A 46 -32.55 15.24 3.68
CA GLY A 46 -32.47 16.17 4.81
C GLY A 46 -31.11 16.25 5.51
N ILE A 47 -30.06 15.63 4.96
CA ILE A 47 -28.69 15.77 5.48
C ILE A 47 -28.12 17.13 5.04
N GLU A 48 -27.56 17.90 5.97
CA GLU A 48 -26.99 19.20 5.68
C GLU A 48 -25.70 19.09 4.86
N ARG A 49 -25.41 20.12 4.04
CA ARG A 49 -24.21 20.13 3.19
C ARG A 49 -22.93 20.00 4.01
N ASP A 50 -22.86 20.67 5.15
CA ASP A 50 -21.65 20.68 5.99
C ASP A 50 -21.41 19.31 6.64
N GLU A 51 -22.47 18.58 6.97
CA GLU A 51 -22.40 17.20 7.44
C GLU A 51 -21.88 16.25 6.34
N ILE A 52 -22.38 16.39 5.11
CA ILE A 52 -21.90 15.61 3.95
C ILE A 52 -20.41 15.88 3.67
N LEU A 53 -19.96 17.14 3.78
CA LEU A 53 -18.54 17.46 3.66
C LEU A 53 -17.72 16.87 4.82
N GLY A 54 -18.29 16.84 6.01
CA GLY A 54 -17.73 16.18 7.20
C GLY A 54 -17.56 14.67 7.05
N PHE A 55 -18.29 14.02 6.14
CA PHE A 55 -18.10 12.59 5.85
C PHE A 55 -16.76 12.28 5.18
N ILE A 56 -16.11 13.26 4.54
CA ILE A 56 -14.83 13.03 3.87
C ILE A 56 -13.70 13.06 4.91
N ASN A 57 -12.92 11.97 4.99
CA ASN A 57 -11.72 11.98 5.81
C ASN A 57 -10.56 12.70 5.10
N TYR A 58 -10.42 14.00 5.35
CA TYR A 58 -9.35 14.81 4.78
C TYR A 58 -7.95 14.37 5.19
N ASN A 59 -7.78 13.87 6.42
CA ASN A 59 -6.47 13.38 6.90
C ASN A 59 -6.00 12.19 6.05
N THR A 60 -6.90 11.26 5.74
CA THR A 60 -6.61 10.14 4.83
C THR A 60 -6.27 10.64 3.42
N LEU A 61 -7.03 11.57 2.85
CA LEU A 61 -6.76 12.10 1.51
C LEU A 61 -5.42 12.84 1.42
N ILE A 62 -5.10 13.68 2.42
CA ILE A 62 -3.82 14.39 2.53
C ILE A 62 -2.67 13.39 2.64
N PHE A 63 -2.84 12.35 3.47
CA PHE A 63 -1.84 11.31 3.63
C PHE A 63 -1.59 10.56 2.32
N ILE A 64 -2.65 10.09 1.63
CA ILE A 64 -2.56 9.38 0.35
C ILE A 64 -1.89 10.23 -0.73
N PHE A 65 -2.18 11.54 -0.75
CA PHE A 65 -1.52 12.47 -1.66
C PHE A 65 -0.03 12.61 -1.34
N ALA A 66 0.31 12.82 -0.07
CA ALA A 66 1.68 13.03 0.38
C ALA A 66 2.56 11.78 0.20
N ILE A 67 2.04 10.58 0.50
CA ILE A 67 2.78 9.33 0.34
C ILE A 67 3.07 9.04 -1.13
N GLN A 68 2.20 9.39 -2.07
CA GLN A 68 2.47 9.24 -3.51
C GLN A 68 3.64 10.12 -3.97
N ILE A 69 3.78 11.33 -3.42
CA ILE A 69 4.95 12.19 -3.69
C ILE A 69 6.22 11.57 -3.10
N ILE A 70 6.15 10.99 -1.89
CA ILE A 70 7.29 10.30 -1.28
C ILE A 70 7.70 9.10 -2.15
N ILE A 71 6.74 8.25 -2.55
CA ILE A 71 6.95 7.07 -3.41
C ILE A 71 7.58 7.49 -4.74
N TYR A 72 7.09 8.58 -5.37
CA TYR A 72 7.70 9.13 -6.57
C TYR A 72 9.21 9.37 -6.39
N TYR A 73 9.61 10.04 -5.30
CA TYR A 73 11.03 10.31 -5.04
C TYR A 73 11.84 9.09 -4.62
N LEU A 74 11.22 8.09 -3.98
CA LEU A 74 11.86 6.80 -3.71
C LEU A 74 12.21 6.07 -5.01
N ASN A 75 11.29 6.10 -5.98
CA ASN A 75 11.48 5.49 -7.29
C ASN A 75 12.47 6.29 -8.14
N TYR A 76 12.31 7.62 -8.18
CA TYR A 76 13.21 8.52 -8.91
C TYR A 76 14.67 8.39 -8.46
N ASN A 77 14.90 8.31 -7.15
CA ASN A 77 16.23 8.14 -6.57
C ASN A 77 16.66 6.67 -6.43
N LYS A 78 15.89 5.72 -6.98
CA LYS A 78 16.19 4.27 -7.03
C LYS A 78 16.49 3.66 -5.65
N ILE A 79 15.84 4.13 -4.59
CA ILE A 79 16.07 3.63 -3.22
C ILE A 79 15.58 2.19 -3.07
N LEU A 80 14.43 1.86 -3.67
CA LEU A 80 13.87 0.52 -3.63
C LEU A 80 14.72 -0.47 -4.45
N GLU A 81 15.14 -0.06 -5.65
CA GLU A 81 16.02 -0.86 -6.50
C GLU A 81 17.36 -1.12 -5.81
N TYR A 82 17.99 -0.08 -5.24
CA TYR A 82 19.22 -0.23 -4.46
C TYR A 82 19.05 -1.22 -3.31
N SER A 83 17.98 -1.08 -2.53
CA SER A 83 17.73 -1.92 -1.35
C SER A 83 17.52 -3.38 -1.75
N ALA A 84 16.75 -3.63 -2.81
CA ALA A 84 16.54 -4.97 -3.36
C ALA A 84 17.83 -5.59 -3.88
N LEU A 85 18.62 -4.85 -4.68
CA LEU A 85 19.91 -5.32 -5.18
C LEU A 85 20.90 -5.59 -4.05
N LYS A 86 20.92 -4.73 -3.03
CA LYS A 86 21.78 -4.91 -1.84
C LYS A 86 21.41 -6.20 -1.10
N LEU A 87 20.12 -6.48 -0.93
CA LEU A 87 19.65 -7.72 -0.34
C LEU A 87 20.06 -8.94 -1.17
N ILE A 88 19.84 -8.89 -2.49
CA ILE A 88 20.30 -9.96 -3.40
C ILE A 88 21.79 -10.20 -3.24
N HIS A 89 22.60 -9.14 -3.20
CA HIS A 89 24.06 -9.26 -3.06
C HIS A 89 24.47 -9.88 -1.69
N ILE A 90 23.74 -9.58 -0.61
CA ILE A 90 23.96 -10.19 0.72
C ILE A 90 23.75 -11.71 0.70
N THR A 91 22.89 -12.23 -0.17
CA THR A 91 22.60 -13.68 -0.26
C THR A 91 23.79 -14.50 -0.76
N LYS A 92 24.75 -13.85 -1.44
CA LYS A 92 25.87 -14.53 -2.12
C LYS A 92 25.41 -15.67 -3.05
N GLY A 93 24.23 -15.51 -3.65
CA GLY A 93 23.62 -16.51 -4.52
C GLY A 93 23.08 -17.76 -3.82
N ASN A 94 22.96 -17.74 -2.49
CA ASN A 94 22.23 -18.79 -1.77
C ASN A 94 20.73 -18.65 -2.05
N ASN A 95 20.16 -19.63 -2.76
CA ASN A 95 18.78 -19.62 -3.23
C ASN A 95 17.76 -19.52 -2.07
N ARG A 96 17.96 -20.24 -0.97
CA ARG A 96 17.10 -20.19 0.21
C ARG A 96 17.15 -18.87 0.95
N VAL A 97 18.35 -18.34 1.17
CA VAL A 97 18.54 -17.04 1.81
C VAL A 97 17.95 -15.94 0.94
N PHE A 98 18.11 -16.04 -0.38
CA PHE A 98 17.49 -15.13 -1.34
C PHE A 98 15.98 -15.12 -1.23
N PHE A 99 15.35 -16.30 -1.20
CA PHE A 99 13.90 -16.40 -1.02
C PHE A 99 13.42 -15.74 0.27
N TYR A 100 14.07 -16.04 1.41
CA TYR A 100 13.70 -15.49 2.71
C TYR A 100 13.87 -13.98 2.76
N LEU A 101 15.01 -13.47 2.30
CA LEU A 101 15.28 -12.04 2.33
C LEU A 101 14.33 -11.26 1.43
N ILE A 102 13.99 -11.78 0.24
CA ILE A 102 12.99 -11.14 -0.61
C ILE A 102 11.61 -11.15 0.02
N CYS A 103 11.16 -12.29 0.56
CA CYS A 103 9.84 -12.38 1.20
C CYS A 103 9.71 -11.41 2.39
N ILE A 104 10.73 -11.38 3.26
CA ILE A 104 10.76 -10.50 4.43
C ILE A 104 10.83 -9.03 3.99
N PHE A 105 11.72 -8.71 3.04
CA PHE A 105 11.84 -7.35 2.53
C PHE A 105 10.56 -6.86 1.89
N THR A 106 9.95 -7.66 1.02
CA THR A 106 8.67 -7.34 0.40
C THR A 106 7.60 -7.05 1.44
N ALA A 107 7.44 -7.93 2.42
CA ALA A 107 6.44 -7.79 3.47
C ALA A 107 6.66 -6.54 4.34
N LEU A 108 7.91 -6.16 4.59
CA LEU A 108 8.21 -4.96 5.38
C LEU A 108 8.05 -3.68 4.57
N ILE A 109 8.41 -3.67 3.29
CA ILE A 109 8.38 -2.46 2.46
C ILE A 109 6.96 -2.09 2.03
N VAL A 110 6.14 -3.09 1.66
CA VAL A 110 4.74 -2.84 1.28
C VAL A 110 3.87 -2.34 2.44
N ALA A 111 4.33 -2.55 3.68
CA ALA A 111 3.70 -1.93 4.84
C ALA A 111 3.75 -0.39 4.78
N PHE A 112 4.53 0.20 3.87
CA PHE A 112 4.71 1.63 3.77
C PHE A 112 4.53 2.18 2.34
N ILE A 113 4.54 1.29 1.36
CA ILE A 113 4.56 1.62 -0.08
C ILE A 113 3.43 0.85 -0.75
N GLU A 114 2.85 1.44 -1.80
CA GLU A 114 1.86 0.78 -2.64
C GLU A 114 2.41 -0.53 -3.25
N ASP A 115 1.56 -1.55 -3.22
CA ASP A 115 1.84 -2.92 -3.68
C ASP A 115 2.23 -2.98 -5.15
N LEU A 116 1.54 -2.23 -6.01
CA LEU A 116 1.81 -2.19 -7.45
C LEU A 116 3.22 -1.70 -7.77
N SER A 117 3.63 -0.56 -7.19
CA SER A 117 4.97 0.01 -7.43
C SER A 117 6.07 -0.96 -6.97
N LEU A 118 5.88 -1.60 -5.81
CA LEU A 118 6.86 -2.56 -5.30
C LEU A 118 6.97 -3.80 -6.19
N ALA A 119 5.84 -4.34 -6.65
CA ALA A 119 5.80 -5.49 -7.55
C ALA A 119 6.49 -5.20 -8.89
N LEU A 120 6.26 -4.02 -9.48
CA LEU A 120 6.86 -3.61 -10.75
C LEU A 120 8.39 -3.50 -10.68
N ILE A 121 8.93 -3.16 -9.51
CA ILE A 121 10.38 -3.06 -9.29
C ILE A 121 10.96 -4.45 -8.98
N LEU A 122 10.34 -5.20 -8.07
CA LEU A 122 10.87 -6.48 -7.61
C LEU A 122 10.75 -7.59 -8.65
N ALA A 123 9.66 -7.65 -9.42
CA ALA A 123 9.45 -8.71 -10.42
C ALA A 123 10.59 -8.83 -11.44
N PRO A 124 11.01 -7.76 -12.15
CA PRO A 124 12.13 -7.87 -13.10
C PRO A 124 13.46 -8.16 -12.40
N LEU A 125 13.68 -7.64 -11.18
CA LEU A 125 14.89 -7.92 -10.41
C LEU A 125 14.99 -9.38 -9.98
N ILE A 126 13.89 -9.95 -9.48
CA ILE A 126 13.80 -11.37 -9.13
C ILE A 126 13.99 -12.21 -10.37
N TYR A 127 13.31 -11.90 -11.47
CA TYR A 127 13.44 -12.65 -12.72
C TYR A 127 14.89 -12.66 -13.23
N ARG A 128 15.55 -11.50 -13.25
CA ARG A 128 16.96 -11.37 -13.66
C ARG A 128 17.89 -12.16 -12.72
N THR A 129 17.68 -12.06 -11.42
CA THR A 129 18.48 -12.78 -10.41
C THR A 129 18.35 -14.29 -10.56
N CYS A 130 17.11 -14.78 -10.71
CA CYS A 130 16.82 -16.20 -10.90
C CYS A 130 17.43 -16.72 -12.20
N ARG A 131 17.39 -15.93 -13.27
CA ARG A 131 18.06 -16.27 -14.54
C ARG A 131 19.58 -16.38 -14.42
N ILE A 132 20.24 -15.51 -13.66
CA ILE A 132 21.70 -15.60 -13.45
C ILE A 132 22.04 -16.82 -12.60
N LEU A 133 21.19 -17.12 -11.60
CA LEU A 133 21.35 -18.28 -10.73
C LEU A 133 20.96 -19.62 -11.39
N ASP A 134 20.31 -19.57 -12.55
CA ASP A 134 19.71 -20.72 -13.24
C ASP A 134 18.71 -21.48 -12.36
N ILE A 135 17.76 -20.74 -11.79
CA ILE A 135 16.69 -21.26 -10.93
C ILE A 135 15.33 -20.71 -11.39
N PRO A 136 14.22 -21.40 -11.09
CA PRO A 136 12.91 -20.96 -11.57
C PRO A 136 12.42 -19.71 -10.82
N ALA A 137 12.19 -18.63 -11.58
CA ALA A 137 11.72 -17.35 -11.04
C ALA A 137 10.30 -17.43 -10.44
N GLY A 138 9.46 -18.35 -10.93
CA GLY A 138 8.07 -18.48 -10.52
C GLY A 138 7.89 -18.65 -9.01
N THR A 139 8.75 -19.44 -8.36
CA THR A 139 8.70 -19.68 -6.92
C THR A 139 9.00 -18.42 -6.10
N TYR A 140 9.99 -17.63 -6.53
CA TYR A 140 10.36 -16.37 -5.85
C TYR A 140 9.32 -15.27 -6.07
N MET A 141 8.78 -15.18 -7.29
CA MET A 141 7.69 -14.26 -7.60
C MET A 141 6.42 -14.62 -6.82
N MET A 142 6.09 -15.92 -6.70
CA MET A 142 4.97 -16.37 -5.86
C MET A 142 5.17 -15.98 -4.39
N GLY A 143 6.37 -16.20 -3.84
CA GLY A 143 6.71 -15.77 -2.48
C GLY A 143 6.54 -14.27 -2.29
N MET A 144 7.07 -13.46 -3.22
CA MET A 144 6.89 -12.00 -3.24
C MET A 144 5.40 -11.62 -3.28
N THR A 145 4.61 -12.13 -4.22
CA THR A 145 3.19 -11.78 -4.36
C THR A 145 2.36 -12.12 -3.13
N ILE A 146 2.59 -13.28 -2.50
CA ILE A 146 1.86 -13.65 -1.28
C ILE A 146 2.28 -12.73 -0.12
N THR A 147 3.57 -12.46 0.02
CA THR A 147 4.10 -11.65 1.12
C THR A 147 3.81 -10.15 0.96
N ILE A 148 3.57 -9.65 -0.25
CA ILE A 148 2.97 -8.32 -0.51
C ILE A 148 1.67 -8.16 0.26
N ASN A 149 0.77 -9.13 0.16
CA ASN A 149 -0.54 -9.07 0.80
C ASN A 149 -0.45 -9.18 2.33
N ILE A 150 0.50 -9.98 2.83
CA ILE A 150 0.75 -10.10 4.28
C ILE A 150 1.36 -8.80 4.82
N GLY A 151 2.30 -8.18 4.09
CA GLY A 151 2.86 -6.90 4.52
C GLY A 151 1.83 -5.78 4.62
N ALA A 152 0.82 -5.82 3.75
CA ALA A 152 -0.25 -4.84 3.74
C ALA A 152 -1.12 -4.83 5.00
N ILE A 153 -1.00 -5.79 5.94
CA ILE A 153 -1.74 -5.75 7.22
C ILE A 153 -0.96 -5.10 8.38
N LEU A 154 0.32 -4.76 8.20
CA LEU A 154 1.20 -4.37 9.30
C LEU A 154 0.98 -2.93 9.80
N THR A 155 0.56 -2.01 8.94
CA THR A 155 0.42 -0.58 9.28
C THR A 155 -0.96 -0.07 8.89
N PRO A 156 -1.41 1.04 9.50
CA PRO A 156 -2.68 1.65 9.13
C PRO A 156 -2.63 2.22 7.71
N VAL A 157 -1.45 2.64 7.25
CA VAL A 157 -1.25 3.41 6.02
C VAL A 157 -1.15 2.56 4.76
N SER A 158 -0.88 1.27 4.88
CA SER A 158 -0.70 0.36 3.74
C SER A 158 -1.98 0.07 2.97
N SER A 159 -3.16 0.24 3.59
CA SER A 159 -4.43 0.06 2.90
C SER A 159 -5.58 0.85 3.50
N ILE A 160 -6.60 1.09 2.69
CA ILE A 160 -7.87 1.73 3.08
C ILE A 160 -8.49 1.06 4.29
N LYS A 161 -8.54 -0.28 4.22
CA LYS A 161 -9.19 -1.12 5.22
C LYS A 161 -8.55 -0.89 6.58
N ASN A 162 -7.22 -0.78 6.59
CA ASN A 162 -6.47 -0.55 7.81
C ASN A 162 -6.67 0.88 8.34
N LEU A 163 -6.76 1.89 7.47
CA LEU A 163 -7.10 3.25 7.90
C LEU A 163 -8.49 3.32 8.56
N ILE A 164 -9.48 2.65 7.99
CA ILE A 164 -10.83 2.55 8.56
C ILE A 164 -10.78 1.85 9.92
N ILE A 165 -10.12 0.68 10.01
CA ILE A 165 -9.94 -0.03 11.28
C ILE A 165 -9.25 0.87 12.32
N SER A 166 -8.18 1.57 11.93
CA SER A 166 -7.47 2.48 12.82
C SER A 166 -8.39 3.57 13.38
N GLN A 167 -9.30 4.11 12.57
CA GLN A 167 -10.22 5.18 12.97
C GLN A 167 -11.32 4.66 13.90
N GLU A 168 -11.95 3.54 13.55
CA GLU A 168 -13.03 2.93 14.34
C GLU A 168 -12.55 2.50 15.73
N PHE A 169 -11.35 1.94 15.82
CA PHE A 169 -10.76 1.54 17.10
C PHE A 169 -10.03 2.70 17.82
N GLY A 170 -9.95 3.88 17.19
CA GLY A 170 -9.18 5.02 17.71
C GLY A 170 -7.69 4.74 17.84
N TRP A 171 -7.15 3.76 17.11
CA TRP A 171 -5.75 3.37 17.19
C TRP A 171 -4.86 4.37 16.48
N GLY A 172 -3.79 4.80 17.17
CA GLY A 172 -2.66 5.49 16.55
C GLY A 172 -1.79 4.54 15.72
N PHE A 173 -0.79 5.11 15.01
CA PHE A 173 0.12 4.31 14.17
C PHE A 173 0.84 3.21 14.95
N LEU A 174 1.40 3.56 16.12
CA LEU A 174 2.12 2.62 16.98
C LEU A 174 1.19 1.54 17.55
N GLU A 175 0.00 1.91 18.00
CA GLU A 175 -0.97 0.97 18.56
C GLU A 175 -1.44 -0.03 17.52
N PHE A 176 -1.77 0.45 16.31
CA PHE A 176 -2.10 -0.42 15.18
C PHE A 176 -0.97 -1.41 14.90
N PHE A 177 0.28 -0.93 14.86
CA PHE A 177 1.45 -1.78 14.62
C PHE A 177 1.66 -2.83 15.72
N ILE A 178 1.46 -2.47 16.99
CA ILE A 178 1.58 -3.42 18.11
C ILE A 178 0.47 -4.47 18.08
N ASN A 179 -0.75 -4.09 17.71
CA ASN A 179 -1.88 -5.01 17.64
C ASN A 179 -1.80 -5.95 16.43
N MET A 180 -1.42 -5.43 15.27
CA MET A 180 -1.36 -6.20 14.01
C MET A 180 -0.01 -6.90 13.80
N GLY A 181 1.07 -6.41 14.43
CA GLY A 181 2.42 -6.95 14.32
C GLY A 181 2.54 -8.44 14.66
N PRO A 182 1.93 -8.96 15.75
CA PRO A 182 1.93 -10.39 16.04
C PRO A 182 1.26 -11.22 14.95
N ILE A 183 0.12 -10.77 14.43
CA ILE A 183 -0.62 -11.45 13.36
C ILE A 183 0.23 -11.47 12.08
N PHE A 184 0.80 -10.31 11.73
CA PHE A 184 1.75 -10.17 10.62
C PHE A 184 2.93 -11.13 10.73
N LEU A 185 3.58 -11.18 11.90
CA LEU A 185 4.77 -11.99 12.11
C LEU A 185 4.45 -13.49 12.00
N ILE A 186 3.36 -13.94 12.63
CA ILE A 186 2.91 -15.33 12.55
C ILE A 186 2.57 -15.70 11.11
N ALA A 187 1.80 -14.87 10.41
CA ALA A 187 1.42 -15.10 9.02
C ALA A 187 2.65 -15.15 8.11
N LEU A 188 3.56 -14.19 8.23
CA LEU A 188 4.78 -14.11 7.42
C LEU A 188 5.68 -15.34 7.63
N LEU A 189 5.96 -15.70 8.89
CA LEU A 189 6.82 -16.84 9.22
C LEU A 189 6.19 -18.16 8.78
N LEU A 190 4.89 -18.33 9.01
CA LEU A 190 4.15 -19.52 8.59
C LEU A 190 4.17 -19.65 7.06
N THR A 191 3.89 -18.56 6.34
CA THR A 191 3.91 -18.55 4.87
C THR A 191 5.30 -18.88 4.33
N ILE A 192 6.36 -18.23 4.83
CA ILE A 192 7.74 -18.53 4.40
C ILE A 192 8.08 -19.99 4.68
N PHE A 193 7.73 -20.51 5.86
CA PHE A 193 7.97 -21.90 6.23
C PHE A 193 7.25 -22.89 5.30
N LEU A 194 5.96 -22.66 5.03
CA LEU A 194 5.17 -23.51 4.14
C LEU A 194 5.71 -23.46 2.70
N LEU A 195 6.02 -22.28 2.18
CA LEU A 195 6.59 -22.13 0.84
C LEU A 195 7.98 -22.77 0.74
N ASP A 196 8.83 -22.65 1.76
CA ASP A 196 10.11 -23.36 1.78
C ASP A 196 9.91 -24.87 1.75
N ARG A 197 9.04 -25.37 2.63
CA ARG A 197 8.83 -26.80 2.84
C ARG A 197 8.23 -27.49 1.62
N PHE A 198 7.24 -26.87 0.98
CA PHE A 198 6.43 -27.50 -0.06
C PHE A 198 6.82 -27.11 -1.49
N VAL A 199 7.44 -25.95 -1.69
CA VAL A 199 7.80 -25.42 -3.01
C VAL A 199 9.32 -25.30 -3.15
N LEU A 200 9.96 -24.37 -2.43
CA LEU A 200 11.37 -24.01 -2.64
C LEU A 200 12.35 -25.18 -2.45
N ARG A 201 12.11 -26.07 -1.48
CA ARG A 201 13.00 -27.21 -1.23
C ARG A 201 13.06 -28.20 -2.40
N LYS A 202 12.06 -28.20 -3.26
CA LYS A 202 12.00 -29.07 -4.45
C LYS A 202 12.72 -28.45 -5.65
N GLU A 203 13.07 -27.18 -5.58
CA GLU A 203 13.73 -26.47 -6.66
C GLU A 203 15.20 -26.84 -6.81
N GLU A 204 15.68 -26.71 -8.04
CA GLU A 204 17.09 -26.83 -8.36
C GLU A 204 17.92 -25.77 -7.62
N LYS A 205 19.17 -26.15 -7.33
CA LYS A 205 20.09 -25.30 -6.59
C LYS A 205 21.09 -24.67 -7.56
N PRO A 206 21.45 -23.40 -7.36
CA PRO A 206 22.43 -22.74 -8.19
C PRO A 206 23.81 -23.39 -8.04
N THR A 207 24.53 -23.50 -9.15
CA THR A 207 25.94 -23.91 -9.18
C THR A 207 26.83 -22.83 -8.55
N GLU A 208 28.04 -23.20 -8.10
CA GLU A 208 28.99 -22.21 -7.57
C GLU A 208 29.41 -21.18 -8.63
N GLU A 209 29.48 -21.59 -9.90
CA GLU A 209 29.74 -20.70 -11.04
C GLU A 209 28.65 -19.62 -11.15
N ASN A 210 27.37 -20.01 -11.12
CA ASN A 210 26.25 -19.07 -11.20
C ASN A 210 26.24 -18.08 -10.02
N LYS A 211 26.64 -18.52 -8.82
CA LYS A 211 26.76 -17.64 -7.65
C LYS A 211 27.86 -16.59 -7.83
N GLN A 212 29.00 -16.98 -8.39
CA GLN A 212 30.09 -16.05 -8.70
C GLN A 212 29.66 -15.05 -9.79
N LEU A 213 29.05 -15.55 -10.88
CA LEU A 213 28.48 -14.72 -11.93
C LEU A 213 27.49 -13.68 -11.39
N LEU A 214 26.64 -14.06 -10.42
CA LEU A 214 25.72 -13.13 -9.78
C LEU A 214 26.46 -11.98 -9.09
N LEU A 215 27.51 -12.28 -8.34
CA LEU A 215 28.28 -11.28 -7.59
C LEU A 215 29.08 -10.35 -8.52
N ASP A 216 29.54 -10.87 -9.65
CA ASP A 216 30.26 -10.09 -10.66
C ASP A 216 29.34 -9.16 -11.46
N VAL A 217 28.12 -9.63 -11.79
CA VAL A 217 27.15 -8.88 -12.60
C VAL A 217 26.32 -7.91 -11.76
N ILE A 218 25.96 -8.27 -10.52
CA ILE A 218 25.10 -7.45 -9.66
C ILE A 218 25.93 -6.61 -8.70
N ASN A 219 26.08 -5.33 -9.03
CA ASN A 219 26.65 -4.33 -8.14
C ASN A 219 25.59 -3.30 -7.70
N PRO A 220 25.16 -3.32 -6.43
CA PRO A 220 24.13 -2.40 -5.93
C PRO A 220 24.50 -0.92 -6.05
N ASN A 221 25.78 -0.56 -5.97
CA ASN A 221 26.18 0.85 -5.97
C ASN A 221 26.05 1.51 -7.35
N MET A 222 25.91 0.73 -8.42
CA MET A 222 25.79 1.25 -9.79
C MET A 222 24.44 1.92 -10.05
N VAL A 223 23.40 1.65 -9.25
CA VAL A 223 22.08 2.27 -9.45
C VAL A 223 21.96 3.65 -8.80
N ILE A 224 22.91 4.04 -7.95
CA ILE A 224 22.88 5.36 -7.30
C ILE A 224 23.42 6.40 -8.29
N ASP A 225 22.51 7.13 -8.92
CA ASP A 225 22.87 8.20 -9.87
C ASP A 225 23.47 9.42 -9.13
N ASN A 226 22.83 9.85 -8.04
CA ASN A 226 23.29 11.00 -7.24
C ASN A 226 23.22 10.69 -5.74
N LYS A 227 24.39 10.61 -5.10
CA LYS A 227 24.53 10.28 -3.68
C LYS A 227 23.82 11.27 -2.75
N PHE A 228 23.76 12.56 -3.12
CA PHE A 228 23.12 13.57 -2.28
C PHE A 228 21.60 13.34 -2.21
N TYR A 229 20.93 13.30 -3.37
CA TYR A 229 19.48 13.08 -3.43
C TYR A 229 19.07 11.72 -2.86
N PHE A 230 19.85 10.68 -3.13
CA PHE A 230 19.67 9.36 -2.52
C PHE A 230 19.70 9.43 -0.98
N SER A 231 20.77 10.01 -0.41
CA SER A 231 20.97 10.04 1.05
C SER A 231 19.91 10.88 1.74
N VAL A 232 19.57 12.05 1.19
CA VAL A 232 18.55 12.94 1.76
C VAL A 232 17.17 12.28 1.73
N THR A 233 16.80 11.65 0.61
CA THR A 233 15.51 10.97 0.48
C THR A 233 15.42 9.78 1.44
N TYR A 234 16.50 9.01 1.57
CA TYR A 234 16.58 7.91 2.53
C TYR A 234 16.43 8.39 3.99
N VAL A 235 17.09 9.49 4.36
CA VAL A 235 16.99 10.08 5.70
C VAL A 235 15.58 10.61 5.96
N ILE A 236 14.96 11.31 5.00
CA ILE A 236 13.58 11.80 5.13
C ILE A 236 12.62 10.63 5.30
N LEU A 237 12.81 9.53 4.55
CA LEU A 237 11.97 8.33 4.69
C LEU A 237 12.04 7.76 6.11
N ILE A 238 13.25 7.57 6.66
CA ILE A 238 13.44 7.06 8.01
C ILE A 238 12.82 8.02 9.04
N ALA A 239 13.03 9.33 8.88
CA ALA A 239 12.46 10.32 9.77
C ALA A 239 10.93 10.32 9.72
N THR A 240 10.34 10.15 8.53
CA THR A 240 8.89 10.09 8.32
C THR A 240 8.26 8.97 9.12
N PHE A 241 8.74 7.74 8.95
CA PHE A 241 8.19 6.60 9.69
C PHE A 241 8.56 6.66 11.17
N GLY A 242 9.77 7.08 11.51
CA GLY A 242 10.19 7.27 12.90
C GLY A 242 9.25 8.21 13.66
N LEU A 243 8.92 9.37 13.09
CA LEU A 243 7.98 10.33 13.67
C LEU A 243 6.55 9.74 13.81
N MET A 244 6.08 8.97 12.82
CA MET A 244 4.78 8.27 12.95
C MET A 244 4.77 7.29 14.13
N PHE A 245 5.86 6.55 14.35
CA PHE A 245 6.00 5.66 15.52
C PHE A 245 6.06 6.42 16.84
N PHE A 246 6.54 7.66 16.86
CA PHE A 246 6.49 8.54 18.05
C PHE A 246 5.11 9.15 18.32
N GLY A 247 4.09 8.79 17.55
CA GLY A 247 2.70 9.23 17.76
C GLY A 247 2.34 10.53 17.06
N PHE A 248 3.21 11.08 16.21
CA PHE A 248 2.84 12.21 15.36
C PHE A 248 1.83 11.79 14.30
N GLU A 249 0.90 12.70 13.98
CA GLU A 249 -0.17 12.44 13.02
C GLU A 249 0.40 12.09 11.62
N PRO A 250 0.08 10.91 11.06
CA PRO A 250 0.68 10.45 9.81
C PRO A 250 0.49 11.42 8.64
N ALA A 251 -0.68 12.04 8.52
CA ALA A 251 -0.98 12.99 7.45
C ALA A 251 -0.04 14.20 7.46
N LEU A 252 0.18 14.79 8.64
CA LEU A 252 1.06 15.94 8.81
C LEU A 252 2.52 15.59 8.55
N VAL A 253 3.00 14.48 9.12
CA VAL A 253 4.38 14.02 8.94
C VAL A 253 4.66 13.73 7.46
N ALA A 254 3.76 13.00 6.78
CA ALA A 254 3.90 12.72 5.35
C ALA A 254 3.89 14.00 4.52
N LEU A 255 3.02 14.97 4.85
CA LEU A 255 2.92 16.23 4.11
C LEU A 255 4.20 17.07 4.25
N ILE A 256 4.77 17.17 5.45
CA ILE A 256 6.05 17.85 5.69
C ILE A 256 7.17 17.18 4.89
N SER A 257 7.24 15.85 4.92
CA SER A 257 8.23 15.08 4.17
C SER A 257 8.10 15.26 2.66
N ALA A 258 6.88 15.23 2.13
CA ALA A 258 6.60 15.51 0.73
C ALA A 258 7.03 16.94 0.35
N ALA A 259 6.71 17.95 1.17
CA ALA A 259 7.13 19.33 0.93
C ALA A 259 8.65 19.49 0.94
N LEU A 260 9.35 18.86 1.89
CA LEU A 260 10.82 18.86 1.95
C LEU A 260 11.42 18.22 0.71
N LEU A 261 10.92 17.06 0.29
CA LEU A 261 11.41 16.37 -0.91
C LEU A 261 11.21 17.22 -2.17
N LEU A 262 10.04 17.87 -2.31
CA LEU A 262 9.76 18.78 -3.42
C LEU A 262 10.72 19.97 -3.46
N ILE A 263 10.98 20.62 -2.32
CA ILE A 263 11.89 21.76 -2.24
C ILE A 263 13.31 21.35 -2.61
N ILE A 264 13.78 20.23 -2.06
CA ILE A 264 15.15 19.73 -2.26
C ILE A 264 15.37 19.32 -3.73
N HIS A 265 14.38 18.68 -4.35
CA HIS A 265 14.46 18.22 -5.74
C HIS A 265 13.91 19.22 -6.77
N SER A 266 13.54 20.43 -6.35
CA SER A 266 12.94 21.46 -7.21
C SER A 266 13.77 21.83 -8.46
N ARG A 267 15.08 21.58 -8.43
CA ARG A 267 16.01 21.84 -9.55
C ARG A 267 16.15 20.67 -10.53
N VAL A 268 15.69 19.48 -10.17
CA VAL A 268 15.88 18.25 -10.95
C VAL A 268 14.57 17.59 -11.38
N THR A 269 13.47 17.90 -10.69
CA THR A 269 12.14 17.40 -11.01
C THR A 269 11.17 18.53 -11.30
N ASN A 270 10.32 18.35 -12.31
CA ASN A 270 9.28 19.29 -12.68
C ASN A 270 7.91 18.83 -12.16
N PHE A 271 7.02 19.78 -11.89
CA PHE A 271 5.65 19.50 -11.45
C PHE A 271 4.90 18.50 -12.36
N GLN A 272 5.14 18.56 -13.67
CA GLN A 272 4.51 17.66 -14.64
C GLN A 272 4.85 16.17 -14.40
N ALA A 273 6.09 15.86 -13.99
CA ALA A 273 6.52 14.50 -13.73
C ALA A 273 5.90 13.94 -12.44
N ILE A 274 5.73 14.79 -11.44
CA ILE A 274 5.07 14.41 -10.18
C ILE A 274 3.56 14.25 -10.41
N LYS A 275 2.96 15.16 -11.18
CA LYS A 275 1.53 15.14 -11.51
C LYS A 275 1.11 13.83 -12.20
N SER A 276 1.97 13.27 -13.05
CA SER A 276 1.70 12.00 -13.73
C SER A 276 1.77 10.78 -12.82
N GLU A 277 2.54 10.86 -11.74
CA GLU A 277 2.65 9.77 -10.75
C GLU A 277 1.46 9.77 -9.78
N ILE A 278 0.90 10.95 -9.50
CA ILE A 278 -0.27 11.06 -8.62
C ILE A 278 -1.50 10.44 -9.31
N THR A 279 -2.02 9.40 -8.68
CA THR A 279 -3.24 8.71 -9.10
C THR A 279 -4.48 9.46 -8.58
N TRP A 280 -4.86 10.51 -9.30
CA TRP A 280 -6.07 11.32 -9.01
C TRP A 280 -7.35 10.49 -8.93
N ARG A 281 -7.41 9.40 -9.70
CA ARG A 281 -8.56 8.48 -9.70
C ARG A 281 -8.78 7.86 -8.33
N ILE A 282 -7.69 7.49 -7.68
CA ILE A 282 -7.69 6.91 -6.34
C ILE A 282 -8.22 7.96 -5.35
N LEU A 283 -7.61 9.16 -5.29
CA LEU A 283 -8.02 10.23 -4.35
C LEU A 283 -9.51 10.56 -4.44
N ILE A 284 -10.06 10.66 -5.65
CA ILE A 284 -11.47 10.98 -5.87
C ILE A 284 -12.37 9.79 -5.51
N ALA A 285 -11.99 8.56 -5.87
CA ALA A 285 -12.74 7.37 -5.49
C ALA A 285 -12.83 7.22 -3.96
N PHE A 286 -11.75 7.52 -3.24
CA PHE A 286 -11.75 7.54 -1.78
C PHE A 286 -12.71 8.57 -1.20
N ALA A 287 -12.74 9.79 -1.72
CA ALA A 287 -13.68 10.81 -1.27
C ALA A 287 -15.13 10.33 -1.43
N VAL A 288 -15.45 9.68 -2.55
CA VAL A 288 -16.78 9.10 -2.81
C VAL A 288 -17.09 7.93 -1.86
N ILE A 289 -16.12 7.03 -1.63
CA ILE A 289 -16.28 5.91 -0.69
C ILE A 289 -16.56 6.41 0.73
N PHE A 290 -15.85 7.45 1.19
CA PHE A 290 -16.09 8.05 2.50
C PHE A 290 -17.50 8.63 2.63
N ILE A 291 -17.97 9.37 1.62
CA ILE A 291 -19.34 9.89 1.57
C ILE A 291 -20.36 8.73 1.66
N LEU A 292 -20.21 7.69 0.84
CA LEU A 292 -21.11 6.54 0.85
C LEU A 292 -21.10 5.81 2.21
N SER A 293 -19.91 5.51 2.73
CA SER A 293 -19.74 4.76 3.98
C SER A 293 -20.33 5.50 5.18
N ASN A 294 -20.00 6.78 5.37
CA ASN A 294 -20.47 7.55 6.52
C ASN A 294 -21.95 7.93 6.40
N SER A 295 -22.49 8.03 5.18
CA SER A 295 -23.92 8.21 4.99
C SER A 295 -24.73 6.99 5.43
N LEU A 296 -24.21 5.77 5.27
CA LEU A 296 -24.88 4.56 5.76
C LEU A 296 -25.04 4.59 7.28
N ALA A 297 -23.99 5.01 8.00
CA ALA A 297 -24.06 5.20 9.44
C ALA A 297 -25.14 6.23 9.81
N SER A 298 -25.18 7.37 9.10
CA SER A 298 -26.15 8.45 9.33
C SER A 298 -27.60 8.03 9.09
N PHE A 299 -27.85 7.08 8.17
CA PHE A 299 -29.20 6.55 7.91
C PHE A 299 -29.63 5.41 8.87
N GLY A 300 -28.75 4.97 9.77
CA GLY A 300 -29.02 3.91 10.75
C GLY A 300 -28.72 2.49 10.24
N PHE A 301 -27.76 2.34 9.33
CA PHE A 301 -27.35 1.00 8.84
C PHE A 301 -26.73 0.13 9.94
N ALA A 302 -25.96 0.74 10.85
CA ALA A 302 -25.35 0.03 11.96
C ALA A 302 -26.42 -0.60 12.88
N ASP A 303 -27.48 0.16 13.19
CA ASP A 303 -28.61 -0.32 13.98
C ASP A 303 -29.31 -1.51 13.29
N LEU A 304 -29.55 -1.40 11.98
CA LEU A 304 -30.16 -2.47 11.19
C LEU A 304 -29.36 -3.78 11.22
N ILE A 305 -28.03 -3.70 11.11
CA ILE A 305 -27.16 -4.87 11.19
C ILE A 305 -27.13 -5.42 12.62
N SER A 306 -27.12 -4.53 13.63
CA SER A 306 -27.16 -4.92 15.04
C SER A 306 -28.44 -5.71 15.35
N ASP A 307 -29.61 -5.20 14.97
CA ASP A 307 -30.89 -5.86 15.17
C ASP A 307 -30.94 -7.22 14.47
N LEU A 308 -30.47 -7.29 13.21
CA LEU A 308 -30.41 -8.54 12.44
C LEU A 308 -29.48 -9.59 13.09
N LEU A 309 -28.35 -9.16 13.64
CA LEU A 309 -27.41 -10.05 14.32
C LEU A 309 -27.97 -10.54 15.65
N LEU A 310 -28.66 -9.68 16.41
CA LEU A 310 -29.34 -10.07 17.65
C LEU A 310 -30.43 -11.10 17.36
N ASP A 311 -31.26 -10.89 16.34
CA ASP A 311 -32.27 -11.86 15.91
C ASP A 311 -31.67 -13.22 15.49
N LEU A 312 -30.47 -13.22 14.90
CA LEU A 312 -29.75 -14.43 14.49
C LEU A 312 -29.11 -15.18 15.66
N ILE A 313 -28.66 -14.46 16.68
CA ILE A 313 -27.92 -15.02 17.83
C ILE A 313 -28.87 -15.42 18.97
N GLY A 314 -30.06 -14.80 19.06
CA GLY A 314 -31.07 -15.03 20.10
C GLY A 314 -30.90 -14.10 21.29
#